data_AF-A0A2Z6PAY4-F1
#
_entry.id   AF-A0A2Z6PAY4-F1
#
_cell.length_a   1.000
_cell.length_b   1.000
_cell.length_c   1.000
_cell.angle_alpha   90.00
_cell.angle_beta   90.00
_cell.angle_gamma   90.00
#
_symmetry.space_group_name_H-M   'P 1'
#
loop_
_entity.id
_entity.type
_entity.pdbx_description
1 polymer ?
#
loop_
_entity_poly.entity_id
_entity_poly.type
_entity_poly.pdbx_seq_one_letter_code
_entity_poly.pdbx_strand_id
1 'polypeptide(L)' 'MAKNAKFISEGGSSNRPPLFDGDNYYYWKDKMELFLRSQDNNMWHVLEVGEYVPLA' A
#
# COMPACT_ATOMS: atom_id res chain seq x y z
N MET A 1 -27.40 6.28 -15.22
CA MET A 1 -26.54 6.66 -14.08
C MET A 1 -25.08 6.51 -14.51
N ALA A 2 -24.27 7.56 -14.38
CA ALA A 2 -22.83 7.45 -14.62
C ALA A 2 -22.25 6.56 -13.51
N LYS A 3 -21.63 5.44 -13.92
CA LYS A 3 -20.76 4.63 -13.08
C LYS A 3 -19.63 5.54 -12.61
N ASN A 4 -19.80 6.12 -11.42
CA ASN A 4 -18.80 6.96 -10.77
C ASN A 4 -17.46 6.25 -10.88
N ALA A 5 -16.46 6.94 -11.40
CA ALA A 5 -15.13 6.42 -11.56
C ALA A 5 -14.62 5.97 -10.17
N LYS A 6 -14.77 4.67 -9.86
CA LYS A 6 -14.27 4.03 -8.64
C LYS A 6 -12.74 4.17 -8.51
N PHE A 7 -12.08 4.62 -9.59
CA PHE A 7 -10.65 4.78 -9.71
C PHE A 7 -10.04 6.00 -9.01
N ILE A 8 -10.83 6.91 -8.43
CA ILE A 8 -10.30 8.07 -7.68
C ILE A 8 -10.97 8.21 -6.30
N SER A 9 -11.01 7.13 -5.51
CA SER A 9 -11.39 7.25 -4.09
C SER A 9 -10.18 7.21 -3.16
N GLU A 10 -9.21 6.33 -3.41
CA GLU A 10 -8.01 6.15 -2.59
C GLU A 10 -6.90 5.62 -3.53
N GLY A 11 -5.84 6.39 -3.82
CA GLY A 11 -4.78 5.89 -4.71
C GLY A 11 -3.78 6.90 -5.25
N GLY A 12 -4.04 8.20 -5.07
CA GLY A 12 -3.11 9.28 -5.41
C GLY A 12 -2.34 9.88 -4.22
N SER A 13 -2.69 9.50 -2.99
CA SER A 13 -1.99 9.99 -1.80
C SER A 13 -0.74 9.15 -1.53
N SER A 14 0.41 9.81 -1.39
CA SER A 14 1.65 9.18 -0.90
C SER A 14 1.67 8.97 0.61
N ASN A 15 0.70 9.58 1.34
CA ASN A 15 0.70 9.66 2.80
C ASN A 15 -0.42 8.80 3.44
N ARG A 16 -1.23 8.12 2.63
CA ARG A 16 -2.29 7.24 3.13
C ARG A 16 -2.14 5.84 2.51
N PRO A 17 -2.20 4.75 3.32
CA PRO A 17 -2.16 3.41 2.81
C PRO A 17 -3.36 3.10 1.91
N PRO A 18 -3.20 2.33 0.81
CA PRO A 18 -4.31 1.94 -0.04
C PRO A 18 -5.26 0.98 0.70
N LEU A 19 -6.56 1.28 0.63
CA LEU A 19 -7.59 0.41 1.18
C LEU A 19 -7.74 -0.86 0.33
N PHE A 20 -7.78 -2.03 0.97
CA PHE A 20 -8.15 -3.28 0.31
C PHE A 20 -9.67 -3.46 0.34
N ASP A 21 -10.31 -3.49 -0.82
CA ASP A 21 -11.76 -3.69 -0.95
C ASP A 21 -12.15 -5.14 -1.29
N GLY A 22 -11.18 -6.06 -1.28
CA GLY A 22 -11.37 -7.48 -1.59
C GLY A 22 -11.22 -7.83 -3.08
N ASP A 23 -10.98 -6.84 -3.96
CA ASP A 23 -10.80 -7.04 -5.39
C ASP A 23 -9.36 -6.70 -5.83
N ASN A 24 -8.93 -7.22 -6.98
CA ASN A 24 -7.64 -6.96 -7.63
C ASN A 24 -6.43 -6.97 -6.66
N TYR A 25 -6.28 -8.06 -5.90
CA TYR A 25 -5.22 -8.21 -4.90
C TYR A 25 -3.82 -7.83 -5.42
N TYR A 26 -3.44 -8.27 -6.63
CA TYR A 26 -2.13 -7.96 -7.19
C TYR A 26 -1.90 -6.46 -7.37
N TYR A 27 -2.91 -5.75 -7.87
CA TYR A 27 -2.85 -4.29 -8.00
C TYR A 27 -2.75 -3.61 -6.63
N TRP A 28 -3.55 -4.05 -5.66
CA TRP A 28 -3.49 -3.52 -4.30
C TRP A 28 -2.13 -3.77 -3.66
N LYS A 29 -1.56 -4.97 -3.85
CA LYS A 29 -0.25 -5.36 -3.32
C LYS A 29 0.84 -4.44 -3.86
N ASP A 30 0.90 -4.22 -5.17
CA ASP A 30 1.90 -3.35 -5.79
C ASP A 30 1.81 -1.91 -5.25
N LYS A 31 0.59 -1.42 -5.04
CA LYS A 31 0.35 -0.08 -4.47
C LYS A 31 0.73 0.00 -2.98
N MET A 32 0.48 -1.06 -2.21
CA MET A 32 0.85 -1.14 -0.80
C MET A 32 2.37 -1.22 -0.63
N GLU A 33 3.06 -1.99 -1.47
CA GLU A 33 4.52 -2.06 -1.48
C GLU A 33 5.13 -0.67 -1.76
N LEU A 34 4.64 0.03 -2.78
CA LEU A 34 5.10 1.38 -3.11
C LEU A 34 4.85 2.37 -1.96
N PHE A 35 3.69 2.28 -1.29
CA PHE A 35 3.37 3.11 -0.13
C PHE A 35 4.33 2.86 1.03
N LEU A 36 4.64 1.60 1.36
CA LEU A 36 5.53 1.27 2.45
C LEU A 36 6.96 1.73 2.17
N ARG A 37 7.45 1.52 0.95
CA ARG A 37 8.75 2.03 0.50
C ARG A 37 8.84 3.55 0.52
N SER A 38 7.74 4.27 0.29
CA SER A 38 7.73 5.75 0.38
C SER A 38 7.79 6.26 1.82
N GLN A 39 7.42 5.46 2.82
CA GLN A 39 7.56 5.82 4.23
C GLN A 39 8.98 5.52 4.74
N ASP A 40 9.49 4.33 4.44
CA ASP A 40 10.87 3.93 4.73
C ASP A 40 11.28 2.80 3.77
N ASN A 41 12.50 2.85 3.25
CA ASN A 41 12.99 1.84 2.31
C ASN A 41 13.00 0.41 2.88
N ASN A 42 13.05 0.26 4.21
CA ASN A 42 13.11 -1.02 4.91
C ASN A 42 11.73 -1.53 5.36
N MET A 43 10.68 -0.69 5.37
CA MET A 43 9.35 -1.06 5.85
C MET A 43 8.76 -2.29 5.13
N TRP A 44 8.98 -2.41 3.82
CA TRP A 44 8.52 -3.60 3.08
C TRP A 44 9.24 -4.87 3.53
N HIS A 45 10.55 -4.78 3.74
CA HIS A 45 11.38 -5.91 4.15
C HIS A 45 10.98 -6.43 5.54
N VAL A 46 10.60 -5.54 6.45
CA VAL A 46 10.03 -5.89 7.77
C VAL A 46 8.81 -6.80 7.64
N LEU A 47 7.90 -6.49 6.73
CA LEU A 47 6.69 -7.28 6.54
C LEU A 47 6.96 -8.62 5.86
N GLU A 48 7.97 -8.70 4.99
CA GLU A 48 8.36 -9.95 4.34
C GLU A 48 9.09 -10.91 5.29
N VAL A 49 9.94 -10.38 6.16
CA VAL A 49 10.78 -11.19 7.07
C VAL A 49 10.06 -11.48 8.39
N GLY A 50 9.11 -10.62 8.81
CA GLY A 50 8.34 -10.77 10.05
C GLY A 50 9.11 -10.43 11.34
N GLU A 51 10.45 -10.43 11.29
CA GLU A 51 11.32 -9.96 12.37
C GLU A 51 11.96 -8.62 12.00
N TYR A 52 11.36 -7.52 12.45
CA TYR A 52 12.06 -6.23 12.52
C TYR A 52 12.44 -5.94 13.95
N VAL A 53 13.73 -5.97 14.20
CA VAL A 53 14.31 -5.41 15.42
C VAL A 53 14.83 -4.03 15.04
N PRO A 54 14.22 -2.93 15.53
CA PRO A 54 14.79 -1.61 15.35
C PRO A 54 16.21 -1.62 15.93
N LEU A 55 17.20 -1.25 15.11
CA LEU A 55 18.55 -1.07 15.61
C LEU A 55 18.53 0.13 16.59
N ALA A 56 18.93 -0.14 17.83
CA ALA A 56 19.07 0.85 18.90
C ALA A 56 20.20 1.85 18.64
#